data_AF-Q1IET9-F1
#
_entry.id   AF-Q1IET9-F1
#
_cell.length_a   1.000
_cell.length_b   1.000
_cell.length_c   1.000
_cell.angle_alpha   90.00
_cell.angle_beta   90.00
_cell.angle_gamma   90.00
#
_symmetry.space_group_name_H-M   'P 1'
#
loop_
_entity.id
_entity.type
_entity.pdbx_description
1 polymer ?
#
loop_
_entity_poly.entity_id
_entity_poly.type
_entity_poly.pdbx_seq_one_letter_code
_entity_poly.pdbx_strand_id
1 'polypeptide(L)'
;MTSANPFWRRARLPLAVSLASTLASPAFAVSFNIGEIEGQFDSSLSIGASWSTANPNKNLIGVNNGGKGLSQTSDDGHLNFKKGETFSKIFKGIHDLELKYGDTGVFVRGKYWYDFELKDEHREFKDISDSNRKEGAKSSGAELLDAFVYHNYSIADLPGSVRLGKQVVSWGESTFIGGGINSINPIDVSAFRRPGAEVKEGLIPVNMFYISQSLTDNLSAEAFYQLEWDQTVVDNCGTFFSQPDIIADGCNNNLRVLNSSRTVPVAAQQFLATRGVNINEEGVMVGRGPDRDARDSGQFGVAMRYMFEPLDTEFGAYFMNYHSRAPIFSATGAAPSVYAGLAGLPAQLRSLAPLIVAGNSKYFVEYPEDIRLYGLSFSTTLPTGTAWSGELSYRPNAPVQLNTTDILFAGVRPIGGALANASLLNGVPGQDLHGYRRKEITQFQTTLTHFFDQVMGASRMTVVGEVGVTHVGGLESAHEVRYGRDPVYGPGPLPATGGADTCQALNASTIAGAGAGASTANLNRKCENDGYTTSTSWGYRARVIWDYNDVFAGVNLKPNVAWSHDVSGYSPGPGGNFEEGRKAISLGLDAEYQNTYTASLSYTNFFDGKYTTVDDRDFVALSFGVNF
;
A
#
# COMPACT_ATOMS: atom_id res chain seq x y z
N MET A 1 23.89 9.57 54.42
CA MET A 1 23.12 8.44 53.87
C MET A 1 23.21 8.52 52.37
N THR A 2 23.79 7.49 51.78
CA THR A 2 24.32 7.41 50.43
C THR A 2 23.25 7.03 49.41
N SER A 3 23.35 7.67 48.25
CA SER A 3 22.63 7.41 47.00
C SER A 3 22.79 5.96 46.52
N ALA A 4 21.69 5.34 46.12
CA ALA A 4 21.69 4.09 45.37
C ALA A 4 21.19 4.36 43.93
N ASN A 5 22.12 4.40 43.00
CA ASN A 5 21.86 4.47 41.56
C ASN A 5 21.49 3.07 41.05
N PRO A 6 20.31 2.84 40.45
CA PRO A 6 19.94 1.52 39.93
C PRO A 6 20.67 1.26 38.61
N PHE A 7 21.71 0.43 38.68
CA PHE A 7 22.58 -0.01 37.58
C PHE A 7 21.87 -0.80 36.46
N TRP A 8 20.57 -1.07 36.58
CA TRP A 8 19.85 -2.05 35.74
C TRP A 8 19.28 -1.48 34.43
N ARG A 9 19.34 -0.15 34.20
CA ARG A 9 18.76 0.47 32.98
C ARG A 9 19.74 0.63 31.82
N ARG A 10 21.04 0.34 32.00
CA ARG A 10 22.09 0.48 30.97
C ARG A 10 22.62 -0.85 30.40
N ALA A 11 22.07 -1.98 30.83
CA ALA A 11 22.57 -3.30 30.42
C ALA A 11 21.91 -3.89 29.15
N ARG A 12 20.84 -3.29 28.60
CA ARG A 12 20.14 -3.85 27.42
C ARG A 12 20.90 -3.65 26.10
N LEU A 13 21.57 -2.51 25.91
CA LEU A 13 22.42 -2.26 24.74
C LEU A 13 23.67 -3.17 24.68
N PRO A 14 24.47 -3.32 25.76
CA PRO A 14 25.65 -4.16 25.71
C PRO A 14 25.34 -5.66 25.65
N LEU A 15 24.16 -6.13 26.10
CA LEU A 15 23.72 -7.52 25.93
C LEU A 15 23.32 -7.85 24.47
N ALA A 16 22.71 -6.90 23.77
CA ALA A 16 22.43 -7.05 22.33
C ALA A 16 23.74 -7.05 21.51
N VAL A 17 24.71 -6.21 21.88
CA VAL A 17 26.04 -6.16 21.25
C VAL A 17 26.92 -7.36 21.65
N SER A 18 26.74 -7.94 22.85
CA SER A 18 27.46 -9.16 23.27
C SER A 18 26.89 -10.43 22.64
N LEU A 19 25.58 -10.49 22.33
CA LEU A 19 25.02 -11.56 21.50
C LEU A 19 25.56 -11.48 20.06
N ALA A 20 25.68 -10.27 19.51
CA ALA A 20 26.25 -10.06 18.18
C ALA A 20 27.75 -10.45 18.08
N SER A 21 28.50 -10.41 19.18
CA SER A 21 29.93 -10.78 19.19
C SER A 21 30.21 -12.23 19.61
N THR A 22 29.23 -12.97 20.14
CA THR A 22 29.35 -14.40 20.44
C THR A 22 28.82 -15.31 19.32
N LEU A 23 28.19 -14.73 18.29
CA LEU A 23 27.80 -15.39 17.04
C LEU A 23 28.84 -15.21 15.91
N ALA A 24 30.13 -15.03 16.24
CA ALA A 24 31.22 -15.16 15.27
C ALA A 24 31.49 -16.64 14.88
N SER A 25 30.45 -17.47 14.86
CA SER A 25 30.48 -18.77 14.19
C SER A 25 30.19 -18.53 12.71
N PRO A 26 30.87 -19.22 11.78
CA PRO A 26 30.46 -19.19 10.38
C PRO A 26 28.99 -19.60 10.31
N ALA A 27 28.20 -18.68 9.79
CA ALA A 27 26.78 -18.83 9.63
C ALA A 27 26.62 -19.76 8.40
N PHE A 28 26.30 -21.04 8.63
CA PHE A 28 26.15 -22.06 7.58
C PHE A 28 24.69 -22.43 7.38
N ALA A 29 24.26 -22.52 6.12
CA ALA A 29 23.04 -23.23 5.73
C ALA A 29 23.18 -24.65 6.23
N VAL A 30 22.19 -25.13 6.99
CA VAL A 30 22.26 -26.47 7.53
C VAL A 30 21.51 -27.38 6.58
N SER A 31 22.23 -28.00 5.66
CA SER A 31 21.75 -29.21 4.98
C SER A 31 21.96 -30.41 5.91
N PHE A 32 20.92 -31.20 6.12
CA PHE A 32 20.97 -32.37 6.99
C PHE A 32 20.16 -33.52 6.39
N ASN A 33 20.51 -34.75 6.77
CA ASN A 33 19.78 -35.93 6.34
C ASN A 33 19.26 -36.69 7.57
N ILE A 34 17.97 -37.02 7.58
CA ILE A 34 17.36 -37.89 8.59
C ILE A 34 16.86 -39.16 7.89
N GLY A 35 17.73 -40.15 7.80
CA GLY A 35 17.47 -41.35 6.98
C GLY A 35 17.42 -40.98 5.50
N GLU A 36 16.25 -41.17 4.88
CA GLU A 36 15.97 -40.84 3.47
C GLU A 36 15.43 -39.41 3.29
N ILE A 37 15.20 -38.66 4.37
CA ILE A 37 14.71 -37.29 4.31
C ILE A 37 15.92 -36.35 4.15
N GLU A 38 15.93 -35.60 3.05
CA GLU A 38 16.86 -34.50 2.80
C GLU A 38 16.24 -33.21 3.37
N GLY A 39 16.97 -32.53 4.25
CA GLY A 39 16.52 -31.29 4.88
C GLY A 39 17.44 -30.12 4.55
N GLN A 40 16.87 -28.96 4.27
CA GLN A 40 17.59 -27.70 4.11
C GLN A 40 16.96 -26.64 5.00
N PHE A 41 17.79 -25.96 5.79
CA PHE A 41 17.37 -24.83 6.61
C PHE A 41 18.23 -23.61 6.32
N ASP A 42 17.61 -22.58 5.75
CA ASP A 42 18.24 -21.31 5.39
C ASP A 42 17.68 -20.19 6.28
N SER A 43 18.55 -19.29 6.71
CA SER A 43 18.20 -18.18 7.58
C SER A 43 18.73 -16.86 7.04
N SER A 44 17.92 -15.81 7.13
CA SER A 44 18.36 -14.44 6.90
C SER A 44 17.98 -13.58 8.11
N LEU A 45 18.96 -12.89 8.67
CA LEU A 45 18.77 -11.93 9.75
C LEU A 45 19.21 -10.56 9.29
N SER A 46 18.49 -9.52 9.66
CA SER A 46 18.94 -8.15 9.40
C SER A 46 18.51 -7.16 10.47
N ILE A 47 19.29 -6.09 10.56
CA ILE A 47 19.02 -4.92 11.36
C ILE A 47 19.11 -3.69 10.46
N GLY A 48 18.20 -2.74 10.62
CA GLY A 48 18.25 -1.51 9.85
C GLY A 48 17.51 -0.36 10.51
N ALA A 49 17.74 0.83 10.00
CA ALA A 49 17.05 2.03 10.44
C ALA A 49 16.82 2.97 9.25
N SER A 50 15.77 3.78 9.36
CA SER A 50 15.46 4.82 8.39
C SER A 50 15.20 6.16 9.07
N TRP A 51 15.61 7.24 8.41
CA TRP A 51 15.50 8.62 8.87
C TRP A 51 14.78 9.48 7.84
N SER A 52 13.84 10.30 8.29
CA SER A 52 13.23 11.33 7.46
C SER A 52 14.24 12.43 7.15
N THR A 53 14.24 12.94 5.91
CA THR A 53 15.12 14.05 5.49
C THR A 53 14.37 15.29 5.02
N ALA A 54 13.05 15.20 4.92
CA ALA A 54 12.16 16.29 4.54
C ALA A 54 11.36 16.82 5.74
N ASN A 55 10.99 18.10 5.69
CA ASN A 55 10.07 18.66 6.67
C ASN A 55 8.63 18.33 6.25
N PRO A 56 7.72 18.08 7.20
CA PRO A 56 6.30 17.87 6.88
C PRO A 56 5.72 19.01 6.03
N ASN A 57 5.08 18.63 4.92
CA ASN A 57 4.44 19.56 4.01
C ASN A 57 3.10 20.00 4.61
N LYS A 58 3.02 21.28 5.00
CA LYS A 58 1.78 21.84 5.55
C LYS A 58 0.59 21.75 4.60
N ASN A 59 0.76 21.55 3.30
CA ASN A 59 -0.36 21.32 2.39
C ASN A 59 -1.01 19.93 2.54
N LEU A 60 -0.30 18.98 3.15
CA LEU A 60 -0.76 17.61 3.42
C LEU A 60 -1.24 17.42 4.87
N ILE A 61 -1.18 18.47 5.69
CA ILE A 61 -1.72 18.49 7.05
C ILE A 61 -3.06 19.21 7.04
N GLY A 62 -4.07 18.63 7.70
CA GLY A 62 -5.40 19.21 7.80
C GLY A 62 -5.43 20.56 8.51
N VAL A 63 -6.33 21.45 8.11
CA VAL A 63 -6.48 22.78 8.72
C VAL A 63 -6.80 22.72 10.21
N ASN A 64 -7.54 21.70 10.67
CA ASN A 64 -7.83 21.47 12.09
C ASN A 64 -6.55 21.17 12.90
N ASN A 65 -5.54 20.58 12.25
CA ASN A 65 -4.22 20.27 12.81
C ASN A 65 -3.17 21.37 12.52
N GLY A 66 -3.60 22.55 12.04
CA GLY A 66 -2.72 23.71 11.81
C GLY A 66 -1.99 23.71 10.47
N GLY A 67 -2.38 22.82 9.55
CA GLY A 67 -1.90 22.80 8.17
C GLY A 67 -2.75 23.66 7.22
N LYS A 68 -2.72 23.30 5.94
CA LYS A 68 -3.43 23.96 4.83
C LYS A 68 -4.34 23.00 4.07
N GLY A 69 -4.24 21.69 4.32
CA GLY A 69 -5.08 20.66 3.74
C GLY A 69 -6.52 20.73 4.27
N LEU A 70 -7.48 20.27 3.47
CA LEU A 70 -8.91 20.35 3.78
C LEU A 70 -9.44 19.10 4.51
N SER A 71 -8.56 18.15 4.80
CA SER A 71 -8.85 16.93 5.57
C SER A 71 -7.65 16.55 6.44
N GLN A 72 -7.93 15.86 7.54
CA GLN A 72 -7.00 15.35 8.55
C GLN A 72 -7.05 13.81 8.62
N THR A 73 -7.57 13.18 7.56
CA THR A 73 -7.76 11.73 7.48
C THR A 73 -6.52 10.96 7.05
N SER A 74 -5.46 11.69 6.75
CA SER A 74 -4.21 11.21 6.14
C SER A 74 -2.99 11.98 6.65
N ASP A 75 -3.11 12.69 7.79
CA ASP A 75 -2.06 13.58 8.28
C ASP A 75 -1.32 13.09 9.54
N ASP A 76 -1.71 11.95 10.13
CA ASP A 76 -1.08 11.46 11.36
C ASP A 76 0.41 11.18 11.12
N GLY A 77 0.75 10.53 9.99
CA GLY A 77 2.14 10.26 9.58
C GLY A 77 2.95 11.52 9.22
N HIS A 78 2.28 12.63 8.85
CA HIS A 78 2.92 13.94 8.64
C HIS A 78 3.22 14.66 9.96
N LEU A 79 2.40 14.43 10.98
CA LEU A 79 2.53 15.06 12.29
C LEU A 79 3.45 14.26 13.23
N ASN A 80 3.59 12.95 13.02
CA ASN A 80 4.38 12.07 13.87
C ASN A 80 5.90 12.10 13.66
N PHE A 81 6.37 12.56 12.49
CA PHE A 81 7.79 12.48 12.14
C PHE A 81 8.30 13.79 11.53
N LYS A 82 9.42 14.27 12.07
CA LYS A 82 10.13 15.45 11.56
C LYS A 82 11.39 15.07 10.79
N LYS A 83 11.91 16.06 10.07
CA LYS A 83 13.23 15.97 9.45
C LYS A 83 14.29 15.60 10.49
N GLY A 84 15.07 14.58 10.18
CA GLY A 84 16.17 14.08 11.00
C GLY A 84 15.75 13.02 12.03
N GLU A 85 14.45 12.79 12.22
CA GLU A 85 13.96 11.75 13.12
C GLU A 85 13.99 10.38 12.46
N THR A 86 14.24 9.37 13.28
CA THR A 86 14.07 7.98 12.88
C THR A 86 12.59 7.65 12.78
N PHE A 87 12.21 6.92 11.75
CA PHE A 87 10.85 6.37 11.64
C PHE A 87 10.81 4.84 11.61
N SER A 88 11.97 4.19 11.60
CA SER A 88 12.07 2.75 11.76
C SER A 88 13.44 2.43 12.33
N LYS A 89 13.47 1.52 13.31
CA LYS A 89 14.68 0.89 13.87
C LYS A 89 14.35 -0.59 14.02
N ILE A 90 14.55 -1.36 12.98
CA ILE A 90 14.00 -2.71 12.87
C ILE A 90 15.07 -3.79 12.99
N PHE A 91 14.73 -4.85 13.70
CA PHE A 91 15.36 -6.16 13.60
C PHE A 91 14.37 -7.14 12.98
N LYS A 92 14.83 -7.99 12.07
CA LYS A 92 13.99 -9.00 11.43
C LYS A 92 14.77 -10.28 11.14
N GLY A 93 14.04 -11.39 11.11
CA GLY A 93 14.56 -12.70 10.74
C GLY A 93 13.57 -13.46 9.89
N ILE A 94 14.08 -14.19 8.90
CA ILE A 94 13.33 -15.08 8.00
C ILE A 94 14.03 -16.43 7.99
N HIS A 95 13.24 -17.49 8.08
CA HIS A 95 13.73 -18.85 8.11
C HIS A 95 12.93 -19.71 7.14
N ASP A 96 13.66 -20.41 6.26
CA ASP A 96 13.11 -21.31 5.26
C ASP A 96 13.53 -22.74 5.65
N LEU A 97 12.56 -23.65 5.76
CA LEU A 97 12.77 -25.08 6.00
C LEU A 97 12.16 -25.86 4.84
N GLU A 98 12.99 -26.64 4.15
CA GLU A 98 12.54 -27.63 3.19
C GLU A 98 12.89 -29.03 3.69
N LEU A 99 11.93 -29.94 3.63
CA LEU A 99 12.11 -31.37 3.89
C LEU A 99 11.63 -32.15 2.67
N LYS A 100 12.50 -32.97 2.10
CA LYS A 100 12.23 -33.72 0.87
C LYS A 100 12.40 -35.22 1.10
N TYR A 101 11.49 -36.00 0.53
CA TYR A 101 11.48 -37.45 0.49
C TYR A 101 11.12 -37.93 -0.92
N GLY A 102 12.11 -38.34 -1.70
CA GLY A 102 11.93 -38.66 -3.12
C GLY A 102 11.36 -37.48 -3.90
N ASP A 103 10.19 -37.67 -4.52
CA ASP A 103 9.49 -36.65 -5.31
C ASP A 103 8.51 -35.78 -4.50
N THR A 104 8.41 -36.01 -3.18
CA THR A 104 7.49 -35.29 -2.29
C THR A 104 8.29 -34.41 -1.34
N GLY A 105 7.81 -33.21 -1.06
CA GLY A 105 8.44 -32.34 -0.06
C GLY A 105 7.46 -31.45 0.68
N VAL A 106 7.96 -30.90 1.78
CA VAL A 106 7.28 -29.92 2.63
C VAL A 106 8.15 -28.68 2.68
N PHE A 107 7.55 -27.52 2.41
CA PHE A 107 8.21 -26.23 2.53
C PHE A 107 7.51 -25.37 3.58
N VAL A 108 8.29 -24.78 4.48
CA VAL A 108 7.81 -23.90 5.55
C VAL A 108 8.69 -22.67 5.62
N ARG A 109 8.09 -21.48 5.61
CA ARG A 109 8.77 -20.20 5.80
C ARG A 109 8.15 -19.41 6.93
N GLY A 110 8.96 -18.97 7.88
CA GLY A 110 8.55 -18.08 8.96
C GLY A 110 9.32 -16.76 8.93
N LYS A 111 8.65 -15.66 9.23
CA LYS A 111 9.29 -14.35 9.50
C LYS A 111 8.94 -13.84 10.88
N TYR A 112 9.82 -13.05 11.48
CA TYR A 112 9.53 -12.25 12.66
C TYR A 112 10.25 -10.90 12.57
N TRP A 113 9.72 -9.90 13.28
CA TRP A 113 10.31 -8.58 13.31
C TRP A 113 9.99 -7.82 14.59
N TYR A 114 10.82 -6.83 14.89
CA TYR A 114 10.64 -5.90 15.98
C TYR A 114 11.20 -4.53 15.60
N ASP A 115 10.33 -3.52 15.48
CA ASP A 115 10.71 -2.14 15.24
C ASP A 115 10.72 -1.34 16.54
N PHE A 116 11.91 -1.05 17.07
CA PHE A 116 12.10 -0.32 18.32
C PHE A 116 11.55 1.11 18.26
N GLU A 117 11.60 1.76 17.08
CA GLU A 117 11.11 3.13 16.91
C GLU A 117 9.59 3.18 17.05
N LEU A 118 8.89 2.25 16.41
CA LEU A 118 7.44 2.25 16.36
C LEU A 118 6.81 1.56 17.58
N LYS A 119 7.53 0.62 18.21
CA LYS A 119 7.02 -0.19 19.32
C LYS A 119 7.24 0.44 20.71
N ASP A 120 8.41 1.03 20.93
CA ASP A 120 8.87 1.42 22.27
C ASP A 120 8.93 2.93 22.49
N GLU A 121 9.03 3.74 21.42
CA GLU A 121 9.18 5.19 21.52
C GLU A 121 7.83 5.91 21.32
N HIS A 122 7.65 7.02 22.04
CA HIS A 122 6.47 7.87 21.90
C HIS A 122 6.54 8.74 20.65
N ARG A 123 5.39 9.09 20.08
CA ARG A 123 5.27 10.00 18.94
C ARG A 123 4.79 11.36 19.35
N GLU A 124 5.11 12.38 18.55
CA GLU A 124 4.72 13.76 18.84
C GLU A 124 3.22 14.01 18.79
N PHE A 125 2.50 13.30 17.91
CA PHE A 125 1.07 13.50 17.71
C PHE A 125 0.23 12.35 18.24
N LYS A 126 0.42 11.13 17.71
CA LYS A 126 -0.31 9.93 18.14
C LYS A 126 0.62 8.73 18.19
N ASP A 127 0.67 8.09 19.36
CA ASP A 127 1.42 6.85 19.54
C ASP A 127 0.87 5.74 18.62
N ILE A 128 1.78 4.93 18.10
CA ILE A 128 1.47 3.81 17.21
C ILE A 128 1.11 2.60 18.07
N SER A 129 -0.01 1.96 17.76
CA SER A 129 -0.50 0.78 18.48
C SER A 129 -0.26 -0.50 17.67
N ASP A 130 -0.33 -1.65 18.33
CA ASP A 130 -0.44 -2.96 17.66
C ASP A 130 -1.83 -3.59 17.89
N SER A 131 -2.67 -2.93 18.68
CA SER A 131 -3.97 -3.46 19.08
C SER A 131 -4.92 -3.54 17.89
N ASN A 132 -5.49 -4.74 17.67
CA ASN A 132 -6.43 -5.02 16.58
C ASN A 132 -5.91 -4.64 15.19
N ARG A 133 -4.60 -4.83 14.95
CA ARG A 133 -3.96 -4.65 13.65
C ARG A 133 -3.84 -5.99 12.94
N LYS A 134 -3.86 -5.97 11.59
CA LYS A 134 -3.31 -7.09 10.80
C LYS A 134 -1.87 -7.32 11.19
N GLU A 135 -1.46 -8.58 11.23
CA GLU A 135 -0.16 -8.98 11.79
C GLU A 135 0.99 -8.23 11.09
N GLY A 136 1.06 -8.23 9.75
CA GLY A 136 2.07 -7.49 8.97
C GLY A 136 2.11 -5.97 9.18
N ALA A 137 1.01 -5.34 9.63
CA ALA A 137 0.97 -3.90 9.93
C ALA A 137 1.48 -3.55 11.34
N LYS A 138 1.74 -4.54 12.20
CA LYS A 138 2.24 -4.32 13.56
C LYS A 138 3.70 -3.88 13.55
N SER A 139 4.08 -3.09 14.55
CA SER A 139 5.47 -2.69 14.81
C SER A 139 6.33 -3.87 15.27
N SER A 140 5.74 -4.91 15.84
CA SER A 140 6.41 -6.16 16.19
C SER A 140 5.48 -7.34 15.98
N GLY A 141 6.00 -8.46 15.50
CA GLY A 141 5.18 -9.62 15.18
C GLY A 141 5.97 -10.81 14.64
N ALA A 142 5.24 -11.90 14.39
CA ALA A 142 5.76 -13.09 13.73
C ALA A 142 4.66 -13.71 12.86
N GLU A 143 5.03 -14.16 11.67
CA GLU A 143 4.11 -14.72 10.68
C GLU A 143 4.67 -15.98 10.05
N LEU A 144 3.80 -16.98 9.90
CA LEU A 144 4.05 -18.09 8.98
C LEU A 144 3.66 -17.63 7.57
N LEU A 145 4.66 -17.52 6.69
CA LEU A 145 4.48 -17.11 5.30
C LEU A 145 4.04 -18.33 4.48
N ASP A 146 4.98 -19.07 3.91
CA ASP A 146 4.72 -20.24 3.09
C ASP A 146 4.64 -21.50 3.99
N ALA A 147 3.69 -22.37 3.70
CA ALA A 147 3.51 -23.66 4.37
C ALA A 147 2.71 -24.58 3.44
N PHE A 148 3.42 -25.36 2.62
CA PHE A 148 2.78 -26.23 1.64
C PHE A 148 3.50 -27.57 1.48
N VAL A 149 2.73 -28.56 1.03
CA VAL A 149 3.24 -29.84 0.56
C VAL A 149 3.26 -29.82 -0.96
N TYR A 150 4.32 -30.37 -1.55
CA TYR A 150 4.42 -30.54 -2.99
C TYR A 150 4.72 -31.98 -3.37
N HIS A 151 4.29 -32.38 -4.56
CA HIS A 151 4.64 -33.66 -5.17
C HIS A 151 4.92 -33.47 -6.66
N ASN A 152 6.10 -33.88 -7.08
CA ASN A 152 6.50 -33.90 -8.48
C ASN A 152 6.16 -35.26 -9.08
N TYR A 153 5.73 -35.25 -10.34
CA TYR A 153 5.35 -36.46 -11.05
C TYR A 153 5.65 -36.31 -12.54
N SER A 154 5.51 -37.39 -13.30
CA SER A 154 5.61 -37.36 -14.75
C SER A 154 4.42 -38.08 -15.40
N ILE A 155 3.89 -37.50 -16.47
CA ILE A 155 2.85 -38.10 -17.32
C ILE A 155 3.40 -38.16 -18.73
N ALA A 156 3.52 -39.36 -19.30
CA ALA A 156 4.12 -39.57 -20.62
C ALA A 156 5.50 -38.89 -20.76
N ASP A 157 6.36 -39.07 -19.75
CA ASP A 157 7.70 -38.48 -19.63
C ASP A 157 7.75 -36.94 -19.55
N LEU A 158 6.58 -36.28 -19.50
CA LEU A 158 6.47 -34.83 -19.31
C LEU A 158 6.31 -34.50 -17.82
N PRO A 159 7.12 -33.59 -17.26
CA PRO A 159 7.10 -33.28 -15.84
C PRO A 159 5.84 -32.50 -15.45
N GLY A 160 5.39 -32.76 -14.23
CA GLY A 160 4.30 -32.04 -13.56
C GLY A 160 4.55 -31.89 -12.06
N SER A 161 3.84 -30.97 -11.43
CA SER A 161 3.92 -30.71 -10.00
C SER A 161 2.56 -30.30 -9.45
N VAL A 162 2.22 -30.82 -8.28
CA VAL A 162 1.06 -30.37 -7.49
C VAL A 162 1.54 -29.78 -6.17
N ARG A 163 0.89 -28.71 -5.71
CA ARG A 163 1.14 -28.06 -4.43
C ARG A 163 -0.16 -27.80 -3.70
N LEU A 164 -0.20 -28.08 -2.40
CA LEU A 164 -1.33 -27.80 -1.53
C LEU A 164 -0.87 -27.13 -0.24
N GLY A 165 -1.45 -25.97 0.07
CA GLY A 165 -1.17 -25.22 1.28
C GLY A 165 -0.97 -23.74 0.99
N LYS A 166 -0.39 -23.04 1.97
CA LYS A 166 -0.15 -21.60 1.94
C LYS A 166 1.09 -21.31 1.08
N GLN A 167 0.91 -20.65 -0.06
CA GLN A 167 1.99 -20.45 -1.05
C GLN A 167 1.81 -19.15 -1.84
N VAL A 168 2.88 -18.68 -2.44
CA VAL A 168 2.88 -17.59 -3.42
C VAL A 168 2.90 -18.16 -4.84
N VAL A 169 2.03 -17.65 -5.72
CA VAL A 169 2.03 -17.96 -7.16
C VAL A 169 2.13 -16.67 -7.95
N SER A 170 3.23 -16.48 -8.66
CA SER A 170 3.47 -15.27 -9.47
C SER A 170 3.30 -15.58 -10.94
N TRP A 171 2.38 -14.86 -11.60
CA TRP A 171 2.15 -14.90 -13.04
C TRP A 171 2.44 -13.53 -13.66
N GLY A 172 2.82 -13.51 -14.94
CA GLY A 172 3.16 -12.28 -15.66
C GLY A 172 4.66 -12.00 -15.71
N GLU A 173 4.99 -10.88 -16.35
CA GLU A 173 6.34 -10.47 -16.76
C GLU A 173 6.77 -9.10 -16.21
N SER A 174 5.90 -8.44 -15.45
CA SER A 174 6.16 -7.11 -14.90
C SER A 174 7.26 -7.11 -13.85
N THR A 175 7.99 -6.00 -13.76
CA THR A 175 9.18 -5.87 -12.90
C THR A 175 9.01 -4.87 -11.75
N PHE A 176 8.46 -3.70 -12.02
CA PHE A 176 8.27 -2.60 -11.07
C PHE A 176 6.81 -2.15 -10.96
N ILE A 177 6.04 -2.21 -12.05
CA ILE A 177 4.69 -1.64 -12.13
C ILE A 177 3.63 -2.69 -11.73
N GLY A 178 2.95 -2.45 -10.61
CA GLY A 178 1.92 -3.36 -10.09
C GLY A 178 0.62 -3.37 -10.91
N GLY A 179 -0.35 -4.20 -10.52
CA GLY A 179 -1.69 -4.19 -11.10
C GLY A 179 -1.84 -4.88 -12.46
N GLY A 180 -0.77 -5.54 -12.94
CA GLY A 180 -0.79 -6.38 -14.14
C GLY A 180 -1.40 -7.77 -13.93
N ILE A 181 -0.85 -8.78 -14.63
CA ILE A 181 -1.29 -10.18 -14.55
C ILE A 181 -1.07 -10.75 -13.14
N ASN A 182 -0.02 -10.30 -12.43
CA ASN A 182 0.28 -10.72 -11.07
C ASN A 182 -0.74 -10.15 -10.07
N SER A 183 -1.91 -10.79 -10.00
CA SER A 183 -3.05 -10.40 -9.16
C SER A 183 -3.53 -11.58 -8.31
N ILE A 184 -2.68 -12.56 -8.01
CA ILE A 184 -3.06 -13.76 -7.24
C ILE A 184 -2.80 -13.56 -5.75
N ASN A 185 -1.69 -12.91 -5.41
CA ASN A 185 -1.24 -12.79 -4.02
C ASN A 185 -1.60 -11.40 -3.47
N PRO A 186 -2.11 -11.32 -2.23
CA PRO A 186 -2.11 -10.08 -1.47
C PRO A 186 -0.68 -9.60 -1.21
N ILE A 187 -0.53 -8.32 -0.91
CA ILE A 187 0.76 -7.71 -0.61
C ILE A 187 0.78 -7.13 0.81
N ASP A 188 1.95 -7.15 1.43
CA ASP A 188 2.25 -6.45 2.67
C ASP A 188 3.01 -5.17 2.33
N VAL A 189 2.28 -4.05 2.26
CA VAL A 189 2.83 -2.75 1.90
C VAL A 189 3.84 -2.27 2.95
N SER A 190 3.57 -2.57 4.23
CA SER A 190 4.45 -2.21 5.32
C SER A 190 5.77 -2.98 5.27
N ALA A 191 5.76 -4.26 4.88
CA ALA A 191 6.97 -5.03 4.70
C ALA A 191 7.92 -4.40 3.66
N PHE A 192 7.40 -3.97 2.50
CA PHE A 192 8.21 -3.34 1.44
C PHE A 192 8.85 -1.99 1.85
N ARG A 193 8.32 -1.35 2.88
CA ARG A 193 8.78 -0.03 3.37
C ARG A 193 9.80 -0.13 4.52
N ARG A 194 10.07 -1.35 5.01
CA ARG A 194 11.06 -1.60 6.07
C ARG A 194 12.49 -1.52 5.51
N PRO A 195 13.47 -1.03 6.29
CA PRO A 195 14.88 -1.11 5.93
C PRO A 195 15.29 -2.54 5.53
N GLY A 196 16.01 -2.66 4.40
CA GLY A 196 16.51 -3.94 3.90
C GLY A 196 15.42 -4.94 3.48
N ALA A 197 14.19 -4.49 3.16
CA ALA A 197 13.08 -5.33 2.73
C ALA A 197 13.43 -6.25 1.56
N GLU A 198 13.07 -7.53 1.69
CA GLU A 198 13.15 -8.51 0.61
C GLU A 198 11.79 -8.70 -0.07
N VAL A 199 11.81 -9.08 -1.35
CA VAL A 199 10.57 -9.31 -2.11
C VAL A 199 9.70 -10.39 -1.46
N LYS A 200 10.33 -11.46 -0.92
CA LYS A 200 9.62 -12.56 -0.25
C LYS A 200 8.90 -12.17 1.04
N GLU A 201 9.22 -11.00 1.63
CA GLU A 201 8.51 -10.51 2.83
C GLU A 201 7.21 -9.79 2.49
N GLY A 202 7.13 -9.20 1.30
CA GLY A 202 6.04 -8.35 0.86
C GLY A 202 4.94 -9.05 0.08
N LEU A 203 5.14 -10.32 -0.32
CA LEU A 203 4.09 -11.15 -0.92
C LEU A 203 3.46 -12.02 0.17
N ILE A 204 2.15 -11.89 0.38
CA ILE A 204 1.42 -12.65 1.39
C ILE A 204 1.00 -13.99 0.77
N PRO A 205 1.49 -15.13 1.27
CA PRO A 205 1.11 -16.42 0.72
C PRO A 205 -0.32 -16.77 1.13
N VAL A 206 -1.09 -17.41 0.25
CA VAL A 206 -2.49 -17.76 0.51
C VAL A 206 -2.73 -19.25 0.33
N ASN A 207 -3.67 -19.81 1.09
CA ASN A 207 -3.96 -21.23 1.06
C ASN A 207 -4.63 -21.62 -0.27
N MET A 208 -3.98 -22.46 -1.07
CA MET A 208 -4.49 -22.86 -2.36
C MET A 208 -4.04 -24.25 -2.79
N PHE A 209 -4.81 -24.83 -3.70
CA PHE A 209 -4.37 -25.93 -4.54
C PHE A 209 -3.80 -25.36 -5.85
N TYR A 210 -2.61 -25.82 -6.23
CA TYR A 210 -1.92 -25.41 -7.45
C TYR A 210 -1.41 -26.64 -8.20
N ILE A 211 -1.52 -26.62 -9.52
CA ILE A 211 -0.99 -27.66 -10.41
C ILE A 211 -0.27 -27.01 -11.60
N SER A 212 0.84 -27.59 -12.01
CA SER A 212 1.56 -27.26 -13.25
C SER A 212 1.89 -28.53 -14.01
N GLN A 213 1.65 -28.54 -15.32
CA GLN A 213 1.87 -29.71 -16.18
C GLN A 213 2.45 -29.27 -17.52
N SER A 214 3.57 -29.89 -17.94
CA SER A 214 4.01 -29.83 -19.33
C SER A 214 3.09 -30.68 -20.20
N LEU A 215 2.48 -30.08 -21.22
CA LEU A 215 1.57 -30.76 -22.16
C LEU A 215 2.31 -31.27 -23.40
N THR A 216 3.38 -30.59 -23.78
CA THR A 216 4.37 -30.97 -24.81
C THR A 216 5.76 -30.46 -24.37
N ASP A 217 6.78 -30.65 -25.20
CA ASP A 217 8.13 -30.10 -24.96
C ASP A 217 8.17 -28.56 -24.97
N ASN A 218 7.16 -27.89 -25.53
CA ASN A 218 7.09 -26.44 -25.70
C ASN A 218 5.78 -25.80 -25.23
N LEU A 219 4.87 -26.56 -24.60
CA LEU A 219 3.61 -26.07 -24.08
C LEU A 219 3.42 -26.57 -22.65
N SER A 220 3.14 -25.67 -21.72
CA SER A 220 2.76 -26.00 -20.34
C SER A 220 1.46 -25.31 -19.94
N ALA A 221 0.78 -25.90 -18.97
CA ALA A 221 -0.42 -25.34 -18.36
C ALA A 221 -0.27 -25.31 -16.83
N GLU A 222 -0.78 -24.23 -16.23
CA GLU A 222 -0.85 -24.05 -14.78
C GLU A 222 -2.29 -23.74 -14.39
N ALA A 223 -2.71 -24.19 -13.21
CA ALA A 223 -4.00 -23.83 -12.65
C ALA A 223 -3.93 -23.74 -11.13
N PHE A 224 -4.77 -22.87 -10.56
CA PHE A 224 -4.93 -22.77 -9.12
C PHE A 224 -6.40 -22.62 -8.72
N TYR A 225 -6.68 -23.02 -7.49
CA TYR A 225 -7.93 -22.73 -6.78
C TYR A 225 -7.58 -22.29 -5.36
N GLN A 226 -7.91 -21.04 -5.00
CA GLN A 226 -7.69 -20.54 -3.64
C GLN A 226 -8.78 -21.05 -2.71
N LEU A 227 -8.35 -21.52 -1.54
CA LEU A 227 -9.20 -22.08 -0.48
C LEU A 227 -9.55 -21.05 0.59
N GLU A 228 -8.84 -19.92 0.60
CA GLU A 228 -8.96 -18.82 1.54
C GLU A 228 -8.75 -17.50 0.81
N TRP A 229 -9.50 -16.48 1.19
CA TRP A 229 -9.27 -15.11 0.75
C TRP A 229 -8.50 -14.33 1.83
N ASP A 230 -7.58 -13.48 1.39
CA ASP A 230 -6.89 -12.54 2.28
C ASP A 230 -6.73 -11.18 1.59
N GLN A 231 -6.66 -10.13 2.41
CA GLN A 231 -6.58 -8.74 1.98
C GLN A 231 -5.13 -8.25 1.92
N THR A 232 -4.92 -7.19 1.15
CA THR A 232 -3.67 -6.43 1.20
C THR A 232 -3.50 -5.80 2.58
N VAL A 233 -2.34 -5.99 3.19
CA VAL A 233 -1.98 -5.33 4.44
C VAL A 233 -1.48 -3.93 4.11
N VAL A 234 -2.23 -2.93 4.59
CA VAL A 234 -1.88 -1.50 4.47
C VAL A 234 -1.10 -1.03 5.70
N ASP A 235 -0.42 0.10 5.55
CA ASP A 235 0.30 0.69 6.67
C ASP A 235 -0.60 1.07 7.82
N ASN A 236 -0.08 0.81 9.01
CA ASN A 236 -0.68 1.20 10.27
C ASN A 236 -0.82 2.73 10.36
N CYS A 237 -1.95 3.22 10.87
CA CYS A 237 -2.21 4.66 10.99
C CYS A 237 -1.11 5.36 11.81
N GLY A 238 -0.72 6.54 11.36
CA GLY A 238 0.33 7.35 11.97
C GLY A 238 1.76 6.90 11.73
N THR A 239 2.01 5.85 10.93
CA THR A 239 3.37 5.49 10.49
C THR A 239 3.87 6.43 9.38
N PHE A 240 5.19 6.46 9.13
CA PHE A 240 5.79 7.45 8.23
C PHE A 240 5.25 7.44 6.80
N PHE A 241 4.80 6.30 6.30
CA PHE A 241 4.22 6.22 4.96
C PHE A 241 2.71 5.94 4.96
N SER A 242 2.03 6.02 6.13
CA SER A 242 0.58 5.87 6.15
C SER A 242 -0.04 6.94 5.24
N GLN A 243 -0.87 6.50 4.29
CA GLN A 243 -1.59 7.41 3.42
C GLN A 243 -2.95 7.72 4.06
N PRO A 244 -3.99 6.86 4.03
CA PRO A 244 -5.17 7.09 4.85
C PRO A 244 -5.05 6.45 6.24
N ASP A 245 -5.28 7.24 7.30
CA ASP A 245 -5.23 6.79 8.70
C ASP A 245 -6.51 6.06 9.16
N ILE A 246 -7.40 5.73 8.22
CA ILE A 246 -8.75 5.20 8.48
C ILE A 246 -8.96 3.78 7.94
N ILE A 247 -8.03 3.28 7.13
CA ILE A 247 -8.20 2.00 6.42
C ILE A 247 -7.67 0.84 7.26
N ALA A 248 -6.47 0.98 7.85
CA ALA A 248 -5.87 -0.09 8.64
C ALA A 248 -6.77 -0.52 9.81
N ASP A 249 -6.88 -1.82 10.06
CA ASP A 249 -7.67 -2.38 11.16
C ASP A 249 -7.30 -1.72 12.51
N GLY A 250 -8.30 -1.52 13.36
CA GLY A 250 -8.11 -0.89 14.67
C GLY A 250 -7.98 0.64 14.64
N CYS A 251 -7.82 1.29 13.48
CA CYS A 251 -7.81 2.75 13.34
C CYS A 251 -9.25 3.33 13.31
N ASN A 252 -10.02 3.07 14.37
CA ASN A 252 -11.48 3.25 14.37
C ASN A 252 -11.96 4.70 14.61
N ASN A 253 -11.08 5.58 15.11
CA ASN A 253 -11.44 6.92 15.60
C ASN A 253 -10.86 8.07 14.75
N ASN A 254 -10.21 7.73 13.64
CA ASN A 254 -9.37 8.66 12.87
C ASN A 254 -10.14 9.38 11.75
N LEU A 255 -11.34 8.92 11.38
CA LEU A 255 -12.21 9.66 10.45
C LEU A 255 -12.88 10.83 11.18
N ARG A 256 -12.16 11.95 11.23
CA ARG A 256 -12.62 13.23 11.78
C ARG A 256 -12.92 14.18 10.63
N VAL A 257 -14.07 14.85 10.69
CA VAL A 257 -14.54 15.75 9.63
C VAL A 257 -15.13 17.03 10.21
N LEU A 258 -15.32 18.03 9.36
CA LEU A 258 -16.00 19.29 9.70
C LEU A 258 -15.28 20.04 10.84
N ASN A 259 -16.05 20.71 11.72
CA ASN A 259 -15.55 21.67 12.67
C ASN A 259 -14.85 21.03 13.87
N SER A 260 -13.76 21.66 14.30
CA SER A 260 -13.04 21.34 15.53
C SER A 260 -13.84 21.72 16.78
N SER A 261 -13.65 20.98 17.89
CA SER A 261 -14.16 21.37 19.21
C SER A 261 -13.67 22.76 19.64
N ARG A 262 -12.51 23.22 19.11
CA ARG A 262 -11.95 24.54 19.40
C ARG A 262 -12.85 25.71 18.95
N THR A 263 -13.68 25.50 17.92
CA THR A 263 -14.54 26.55 17.36
C THR A 263 -16.01 26.38 17.72
N VAL A 264 -16.43 25.18 18.12
CA VAL A 264 -17.81 24.91 18.55
C VAL A 264 -17.98 25.34 20.02
N PRO A 265 -18.92 26.24 20.37
CA PRO A 265 -19.12 26.67 21.76
C PRO A 265 -19.45 25.49 22.69
N VAL A 266 -18.96 25.51 23.93
CA VAL A 266 -19.13 24.41 24.90
C VAL A 266 -20.60 23.98 25.06
N ALA A 267 -21.54 24.94 25.13
CA ALA A 267 -22.97 24.62 25.21
C ALA A 267 -23.48 23.84 23.98
N ALA A 268 -22.98 24.17 22.78
CA ALA A 268 -23.30 23.44 21.56
C ALA A 268 -22.64 22.05 21.54
N GLN A 269 -21.42 21.91 22.09
CA GLN A 269 -20.78 20.60 22.24
C GLN A 269 -21.58 19.67 23.16
N GLN A 270 -22.07 20.17 24.30
CA GLN A 270 -22.91 19.39 25.21
C GLN A 270 -24.21 18.96 24.52
N PHE A 271 -24.84 19.86 23.77
CA PHE A 271 -26.01 19.53 22.97
C PHE A 271 -25.71 18.45 21.91
N LEU A 272 -24.61 18.60 21.17
CA LEU A 272 -24.15 17.62 20.18
C LEU A 272 -23.90 16.24 20.80
N ALA A 273 -23.33 16.18 21.99
CA ALA A 273 -23.14 14.93 22.73
C ALA A 273 -24.48 14.25 23.05
N THR A 274 -25.53 15.00 23.42
CA THR A 274 -26.89 14.43 23.60
C THR A 274 -27.50 13.87 22.31
N ARG A 275 -26.92 14.21 21.15
CA ARG A 275 -27.30 13.73 19.82
C ARG A 275 -26.33 12.68 19.26
N GLY A 276 -25.48 12.09 20.11
CA GLY A 276 -24.55 11.03 19.71
C GLY A 276 -23.31 11.51 18.94
N VAL A 277 -23.05 12.82 18.90
CA VAL A 277 -21.90 13.37 18.18
C VAL A 277 -20.66 13.39 19.08
N ASN A 278 -19.61 12.70 18.66
CA ASN A 278 -18.29 12.80 19.28
C ASN A 278 -17.43 13.82 18.53
N ILE A 279 -17.01 14.88 19.22
CA ILE A 279 -16.18 15.96 18.65
C ILE A 279 -14.90 16.13 19.48
N ASN A 280 -13.77 16.27 18.82
CA ASN A 280 -12.49 16.63 19.43
C ASN A 280 -11.81 17.76 18.63
N GLU A 281 -10.55 18.03 18.93
CA GLU A 281 -9.78 19.09 18.28
C GLU A 281 -9.59 18.86 16.77
N GLU A 282 -9.68 17.62 16.32
CA GLU A 282 -9.57 17.22 14.92
C GLU A 282 -10.92 17.25 14.21
N GLY A 283 -12.04 17.25 14.93
CA GLY A 283 -13.38 17.40 14.38
C GLY A 283 -14.40 16.37 14.86
N VAL A 284 -15.48 16.23 14.10
CA VAL A 284 -16.55 15.27 14.37
C VAL A 284 -16.16 13.88 13.88
N MET A 285 -16.28 12.88 14.75
CA MET A 285 -16.05 11.48 14.39
C MET A 285 -17.17 10.96 13.49
N VAL A 286 -16.81 10.32 12.38
CA VAL A 286 -17.68 9.39 11.66
C VAL A 286 -17.27 7.98 12.07
N GLY A 287 -18.20 7.21 12.64
CA GLY A 287 -17.86 5.91 13.22
C GLY A 287 -17.48 4.86 12.17
N ARG A 288 -16.46 4.03 12.43
CA ARG A 288 -16.16 2.84 11.61
C ARG A 288 -17.15 1.72 11.95
N GLY A 289 -17.81 1.16 10.94
CA GLY A 289 -18.56 -0.10 11.01
C GLY A 289 -17.66 -1.30 10.76
N PRO A 290 -18.19 -2.53 10.89
CA PRO A 290 -17.43 -3.73 10.52
C PRO A 290 -17.12 -3.72 9.03
N ASP A 291 -15.93 -4.20 8.68
CA ASP A 291 -15.54 -4.38 7.29
C ASP A 291 -16.33 -5.53 6.65
N ARG A 292 -16.43 -5.48 5.31
CA ARG A 292 -17.13 -6.46 4.48
C ARG A 292 -16.10 -7.23 3.68
N ASP A 293 -15.56 -8.27 4.31
CA ASP A 293 -14.61 -9.20 3.70
C ASP A 293 -15.25 -9.95 2.52
N ALA A 294 -14.42 -10.30 1.54
CA ALA A 294 -14.84 -11.18 0.46
C ALA A 294 -14.91 -12.64 0.95
N ARG A 295 -15.73 -13.45 0.29
CA ARG A 295 -15.80 -14.89 0.53
C ARG A 295 -14.48 -15.61 0.20
N ASP A 296 -14.23 -16.75 0.84
CA ASP A 296 -13.04 -17.56 0.54
C ASP A 296 -13.10 -18.24 -0.84
N SER A 297 -14.31 -18.60 -1.28
CA SER A 297 -14.54 -19.45 -2.47
C SER A 297 -14.66 -18.67 -3.77
N GLY A 298 -14.39 -19.34 -4.90
CA GLY A 298 -14.65 -18.78 -6.23
C GLY A 298 -13.46 -18.04 -6.83
N GLN A 299 -12.29 -18.18 -6.22
CA GLN A 299 -11.03 -17.63 -6.72
C GLN A 299 -10.20 -18.72 -7.38
N PHE A 300 -9.98 -18.60 -8.69
CA PHE A 300 -9.29 -19.61 -9.48
C PHE A 300 -8.66 -18.98 -10.73
N GLY A 301 -7.70 -19.66 -11.32
CA GLY A 301 -7.11 -19.24 -12.57
C GLY A 301 -6.48 -20.38 -13.34
N VAL A 302 -6.27 -20.13 -14.63
CA VAL A 302 -5.55 -21.00 -15.55
C VAL A 302 -4.57 -20.15 -16.35
N ALA A 303 -3.36 -20.67 -16.55
CA ALA A 303 -2.36 -20.12 -17.44
C ALA A 303 -1.89 -21.17 -18.44
N MET A 304 -1.53 -20.73 -19.64
CA MET A 304 -0.83 -21.53 -20.64
C MET A 304 0.43 -20.78 -21.05
N ARG A 305 1.56 -21.48 -21.13
CA ARG A 305 2.83 -20.94 -21.60
C ARG A 305 3.29 -21.75 -22.80
N TYR A 306 3.60 -21.06 -23.89
CA TYR A 306 3.99 -21.67 -25.15
C TYR A 306 5.32 -21.07 -25.62
N MET A 307 6.35 -21.92 -25.71
CA MET A 307 7.64 -21.55 -26.28
C MET A 307 7.59 -21.68 -27.80
N PHE A 308 7.61 -20.55 -28.50
CA PHE A 308 7.65 -20.52 -29.96
C PHE A 308 9.11 -20.46 -30.45
N GLU A 309 9.68 -21.65 -30.66
CA GLU A 309 11.08 -21.85 -31.06
C GLU A 309 11.56 -20.97 -32.25
N PRO A 310 10.78 -20.73 -33.32
CA PRO A 310 11.25 -19.92 -34.44
C PRO A 310 11.57 -18.46 -34.10
N LEU A 311 11.03 -17.94 -32.99
CA LEU A 311 11.33 -16.61 -32.48
C LEU A 311 12.11 -16.62 -31.17
N ASP A 312 12.42 -17.80 -30.61
CA ASP A 312 12.98 -17.94 -29.26
C ASP A 312 12.19 -17.07 -28.24
N THR A 313 10.86 -17.23 -28.25
CA THR A 313 9.93 -16.37 -27.52
C THR A 313 8.90 -17.21 -26.79
N GLU A 314 8.79 -17.00 -25.47
CA GLU A 314 7.70 -17.54 -24.67
C GLU A 314 6.48 -16.62 -24.78
N PHE A 315 5.31 -17.19 -25.06
CA PHE A 315 4.02 -16.52 -24.98
C PHE A 315 3.21 -17.09 -23.83
N GLY A 316 2.64 -16.21 -23.00
CA GLY A 316 1.73 -16.58 -21.92
C GLY A 316 0.30 -16.15 -22.22
N ALA A 317 -0.68 -16.99 -21.88
CA ALA A 317 -2.10 -16.64 -21.88
C ALA A 317 -2.72 -16.99 -20.53
N TYR A 318 -3.50 -16.07 -19.96
CA TYR A 318 -3.94 -16.14 -18.58
C TYR A 318 -5.44 -15.82 -18.46
N PHE A 319 -6.11 -16.55 -17.58
CA PHE A 319 -7.45 -16.21 -17.10
C PHE A 319 -7.53 -16.42 -15.60
N MET A 320 -8.14 -15.50 -14.87
CA MET A 320 -8.48 -15.72 -13.46
C MET A 320 -9.76 -14.99 -13.06
N ASN A 321 -10.48 -15.58 -12.10
CA ASN A 321 -11.49 -14.91 -11.30
C ASN A 321 -10.94 -14.76 -9.88
N TYR A 322 -10.92 -13.56 -9.32
CA TYR A 322 -10.40 -13.29 -7.99
C TYR A 322 -11.26 -12.24 -7.28
N HIS A 323 -11.05 -12.04 -5.98
CA HIS A 323 -11.74 -10.99 -5.22
C HIS A 323 -10.79 -9.84 -4.91
N SER A 324 -11.31 -8.61 -4.78
CA SER A 324 -10.46 -7.46 -4.47
C SER A 324 -9.66 -7.74 -3.21
N ARG A 325 -8.35 -7.49 -3.28
CA ARG A 325 -7.47 -7.47 -2.09
C ARG A 325 -7.26 -6.04 -1.60
N ALA A 326 -7.59 -5.07 -2.46
CA ALA A 326 -7.51 -3.66 -2.16
C ALA A 326 -8.76 -3.20 -1.39
N PRO A 327 -8.60 -2.43 -0.30
CA PRO A 327 -9.70 -1.94 0.53
C PRO A 327 -10.47 -0.82 -0.17
N ILE A 328 -11.79 -0.96 -0.30
CA ILE A 328 -12.68 0.11 -0.82
C ILE A 328 -13.36 0.82 0.34
N PHE A 329 -13.23 2.15 0.38
CA PHE A 329 -13.93 3.00 1.34
C PHE A 329 -15.38 3.21 0.91
N SER A 330 -16.32 2.85 1.78
CA SER A 330 -17.76 3.03 1.61
C SER A 330 -18.40 3.64 2.86
N ALA A 331 -19.62 4.15 2.75
CA ALA A 331 -20.28 4.81 3.88
C ALA A 331 -21.77 4.49 3.98
N THR A 332 -22.30 4.53 5.19
CA THR A 332 -23.72 4.42 5.51
C THR A 332 -24.21 5.77 6.04
N GLY A 333 -25.23 6.34 5.40
CA GLY A 333 -25.83 7.59 5.85
C GLY A 333 -26.53 7.43 7.21
N ALA A 334 -26.61 8.52 7.99
CA ALA A 334 -27.33 8.52 9.27
C ALA A 334 -28.78 8.02 9.12
N ALA A 335 -29.36 7.47 10.19
CA ALA A 335 -30.70 6.93 10.15
C ALA A 335 -31.75 8.01 9.78
N PRO A 336 -32.87 7.65 9.10
CA PRO A 336 -33.93 8.61 8.75
C PRO A 336 -34.47 9.42 9.95
N SER A 337 -34.49 8.82 11.15
CA SER A 337 -34.88 9.49 12.39
C SER A 337 -33.98 10.66 12.77
N VAL A 338 -32.69 10.60 12.43
CA VAL A 338 -31.73 11.70 12.65
C VAL A 338 -32.14 12.90 11.81
N TYR A 339 -32.41 12.70 10.52
CA TYR A 339 -32.85 13.77 9.61
C TYR A 339 -34.21 14.35 10.00
N ALA A 340 -35.18 13.51 10.37
CA ALA A 340 -36.47 13.97 10.88
C ALA A 340 -36.31 14.86 12.13
N GLY A 341 -35.39 14.50 13.02
CA GLY A 341 -35.05 15.28 14.21
C GLY A 341 -34.40 16.65 13.91
N LEU A 342 -33.84 16.86 12.72
CA LEU A 342 -33.26 18.15 12.31
C LEU A 342 -34.34 19.21 12.06
N ALA A 343 -35.49 18.81 11.52
CA ALA A 343 -36.60 19.73 11.23
C ALA A 343 -37.16 20.38 12.50
N GLY A 344 -37.11 19.65 13.63
CA GLY A 344 -37.52 20.14 14.95
C GLY A 344 -36.49 21.04 15.64
N LEU A 345 -35.32 21.29 15.05
CA LEU A 345 -34.31 22.16 15.65
C LEU A 345 -34.74 23.64 15.58
N PRO A 346 -34.57 24.41 16.68
CA PRO A 346 -34.64 25.86 16.65
C PRO A 346 -33.71 26.43 15.57
N ALA A 347 -34.10 27.55 14.96
CA ALA A 347 -33.36 28.15 13.85
C ALA A 347 -31.87 28.39 14.17
N GLN A 348 -31.56 28.75 15.41
CA GLN A 348 -30.22 29.02 15.92
C GLN A 348 -29.33 27.77 15.98
N LEU A 349 -29.92 26.56 16.05
CA LEU A 349 -29.20 25.29 16.12
C LEU A 349 -29.14 24.55 14.79
N ARG A 350 -29.80 25.05 13.74
CA ARG A 350 -29.82 24.39 12.42
C ARG A 350 -28.44 24.37 11.76
N SER A 351 -27.56 25.30 12.08
CA SER A 351 -26.15 25.28 11.63
C SER A 351 -25.36 24.07 12.13
N LEU A 352 -25.84 23.39 13.19
CA LEU A 352 -25.23 22.17 13.73
C LEU A 352 -25.69 20.90 12.99
N ALA A 353 -26.67 20.99 12.09
CA ALA A 353 -27.24 19.84 11.40
C ALA A 353 -26.20 18.96 10.68
N PRO A 354 -25.19 19.50 9.95
CA PRO A 354 -24.16 18.69 9.31
C PRO A 354 -23.33 17.88 10.32
N LEU A 355 -23.02 18.46 11.49
CA LEU A 355 -22.26 17.79 12.54
C LEU A 355 -23.07 16.63 13.15
N ILE A 356 -24.38 16.81 13.31
CA ILE A 356 -25.29 15.76 13.79
C ILE A 356 -25.36 14.61 12.79
N VAL A 357 -25.49 14.90 11.50
CA VAL A 357 -25.54 13.88 10.45
C VAL A 357 -24.21 13.13 10.35
N ALA A 358 -23.08 13.83 10.31
CA ALA A 358 -21.76 13.19 10.27
C ALA A 358 -21.52 12.28 11.49
N GLY A 359 -21.80 12.77 12.71
CA GLY A 359 -21.62 12.01 13.95
C GLY A 359 -22.51 10.77 14.10
N ASN A 360 -23.61 10.70 13.34
CA ASN A 360 -24.51 9.55 13.31
C ASN A 360 -24.41 8.71 12.02
N SER A 361 -23.48 9.06 11.13
CA SER A 361 -23.17 8.27 9.94
C SER A 361 -22.02 7.31 10.25
N LYS A 362 -21.83 6.31 9.39
CA LYS A 362 -20.74 5.34 9.52
C LYS A 362 -19.98 5.18 8.21
N TYR A 363 -18.73 4.74 8.29
CA TYR A 363 -17.99 4.23 7.14
C TYR A 363 -17.59 2.78 7.36
N PHE A 364 -17.30 2.05 6.30
CA PHE A 364 -16.81 0.67 6.35
C PHE A 364 -15.89 0.41 5.16
N VAL A 365 -15.02 -0.57 5.30
CA VAL A 365 -14.20 -1.05 4.19
C VAL A 365 -14.88 -2.27 3.56
N GLU A 366 -14.92 -2.36 2.23
CA GLU A 366 -15.44 -3.54 1.53
C GLU A 366 -14.49 -4.04 0.45
N TYR A 367 -14.59 -5.33 0.12
CA TYR A 367 -13.73 -6.01 -0.84
C TYR A 367 -14.57 -6.64 -1.96
N PRO A 368 -14.79 -5.93 -3.10
CA PRO A 368 -15.67 -6.42 -4.15
C PRO A 368 -15.22 -7.76 -4.77
N GLU A 369 -16.16 -8.70 -4.87
CA GLU A 369 -15.90 -10.06 -5.37
C GLU A 369 -15.89 -10.15 -6.91
N ASP A 370 -15.55 -11.34 -7.42
CA ASP A 370 -15.69 -11.77 -8.83
C ASP A 370 -15.10 -10.82 -9.89
N ILE A 371 -13.86 -10.37 -9.66
CA ILE A 371 -13.07 -9.64 -10.64
C ILE A 371 -12.47 -10.64 -11.63
N ARG A 372 -12.79 -10.47 -12.91
CA ARG A 372 -12.24 -11.30 -13.99
C ARG A 372 -11.02 -10.60 -14.59
N LEU A 373 -9.98 -11.36 -14.90
CA LEU A 373 -8.78 -10.89 -15.56
C LEU A 373 -8.43 -11.83 -16.71
N TYR A 374 -8.19 -11.23 -17.88
CA TYR A 374 -7.63 -11.88 -19.06
C TYR A 374 -6.25 -11.29 -19.31
N GLY A 375 -5.24 -12.13 -19.49
CA GLY A 375 -3.86 -11.71 -19.64
C GLY A 375 -3.21 -12.34 -20.86
N LEU A 376 -2.31 -11.60 -21.50
CA LEU A 376 -1.36 -12.10 -22.48
C LEU A 376 0.03 -11.58 -22.11
N SER A 377 1.06 -12.41 -22.24
CA SER A 377 2.45 -11.98 -22.06
C SER A 377 3.36 -12.52 -23.16
N PHE A 378 4.51 -11.90 -23.31
CA PHE A 378 5.62 -12.44 -24.07
C PHE A 378 6.94 -12.16 -23.35
N SER A 379 7.94 -13.02 -23.59
CA SER A 379 9.31 -12.85 -23.11
C SER A 379 10.28 -13.38 -24.17
N THR A 380 11.26 -12.57 -24.56
CA THR A 380 12.23 -12.89 -25.61
C THR A 380 13.58 -12.22 -25.37
N THR A 381 14.62 -12.70 -26.05
CA THR A 381 15.93 -12.05 -26.10
C THR A 381 16.18 -11.49 -27.49
N LEU A 382 16.37 -10.17 -27.59
CA LEU A 382 16.70 -9.51 -28.85
C LEU A 382 18.11 -9.89 -29.34
N PRO A 383 18.40 -9.78 -30.66
CA PRO A 383 19.74 -10.05 -31.20
C PRO A 383 20.87 -9.20 -30.59
N THR A 384 20.52 -8.08 -29.94
CA THR A 384 21.46 -7.24 -29.19
C THR A 384 21.83 -7.81 -27.82
N GLY A 385 21.24 -8.91 -27.38
CA GLY A 385 21.36 -9.46 -26.03
C GLY A 385 20.44 -8.78 -24.99
N THR A 386 19.53 -7.90 -25.42
CA THR A 386 18.54 -7.27 -24.55
C THR A 386 17.41 -8.26 -24.26
N ALA A 387 17.15 -8.56 -23.00
CA ALA A 387 15.93 -9.26 -22.61
C ALA A 387 14.74 -8.29 -22.69
N TRP A 388 13.69 -8.69 -23.42
CA TRP A 388 12.49 -7.91 -23.63
C TRP A 388 11.28 -8.74 -23.26
N SER A 389 10.50 -8.24 -22.30
CA SER A 389 9.24 -8.84 -21.90
C SER A 389 8.12 -7.82 -21.90
N GLY A 390 6.89 -8.29 -21.99
CA GLY A 390 5.72 -7.43 -21.88
C GLY A 390 4.45 -8.20 -21.61
N GLU A 391 3.48 -7.52 -21.05
CA GLU A 391 2.18 -8.09 -20.75
C GLU A 391 1.04 -7.08 -20.97
N LEU A 392 -0.12 -7.64 -21.30
CA LEU A 392 -1.39 -6.97 -21.42
C LEU A 392 -2.37 -7.67 -20.49
N SER A 393 -3.01 -6.90 -19.60
CA SER A 393 -4.10 -7.39 -18.76
C SER A 393 -5.37 -6.60 -19.03
N TYR A 394 -6.50 -7.31 -19.05
CA TYR A 394 -7.83 -6.73 -19.24
C TYR A 394 -8.77 -7.24 -18.16
N ARG A 395 -9.40 -6.31 -17.45
CA ARG A 395 -10.41 -6.56 -16.43
C ARG A 395 -11.72 -5.92 -16.86
N PRO A 396 -12.75 -6.67 -17.28
CA PRO A 396 -14.01 -6.07 -17.72
C PRO A 396 -14.86 -5.49 -16.58
N ASN A 397 -14.52 -5.77 -15.32
CA ASN A 397 -15.38 -5.45 -14.18
C ASN A 397 -14.63 -5.11 -12.89
N ALA A 398 -13.48 -4.44 -13.00
CA ALA A 398 -12.67 -4.01 -11.86
C ALA A 398 -13.37 -2.92 -11.05
N PRO A 399 -13.36 -2.99 -9.71
CA PRO A 399 -13.90 -1.92 -8.86
C PRO A 399 -12.97 -0.69 -8.89
N VAL A 400 -13.53 0.48 -9.17
CA VAL A 400 -12.82 1.76 -9.13
C VAL A 400 -13.41 2.62 -8.02
N GLN A 401 -12.56 3.04 -7.07
CA GLN A 401 -12.93 3.84 -5.91
C GLN A 401 -13.47 5.22 -6.31
N LEU A 402 -14.71 5.50 -5.94
CA LEU A 402 -15.32 6.83 -5.99
C LEU A 402 -14.58 7.77 -5.02
N ASN A 403 -14.54 9.06 -5.34
CA ASN A 403 -13.92 10.05 -4.47
C ASN A 403 -14.56 10.03 -3.07
N THR A 404 -13.72 9.86 -2.04
CA THR A 404 -14.17 9.70 -0.66
C THR A 404 -14.80 10.97 -0.09
N THR A 405 -14.32 12.15 -0.49
CA THR A 405 -14.92 13.44 -0.13
C THR A 405 -16.36 13.54 -0.66
N ASP A 406 -16.61 13.13 -1.90
CA ASP A 406 -17.96 13.08 -2.47
C ASP A 406 -18.88 12.08 -1.77
N ILE A 407 -18.36 10.90 -1.38
CA ILE A 407 -19.11 9.91 -0.59
C ILE A 407 -19.57 10.53 0.73
N LEU A 408 -18.65 11.20 1.45
CA LEU A 408 -18.96 11.80 2.75
C LEU A 408 -19.95 12.97 2.62
N PHE A 409 -19.76 13.86 1.66
CA PHE A 409 -20.69 14.97 1.44
C PHE A 409 -22.06 14.53 0.88
N ALA A 410 -22.15 13.36 0.24
CA ALA A 410 -23.45 12.80 -0.16
C ALA A 410 -24.40 12.62 1.03
N GLY A 411 -23.85 12.31 2.21
CA GLY A 411 -24.60 12.16 3.45
C GLY A 411 -25.28 13.45 3.93
N VAL A 412 -24.74 14.64 3.63
CA VAL A 412 -25.36 15.90 4.07
C VAL A 412 -26.34 16.49 3.06
N ARG A 413 -26.39 15.99 1.82
CA ARG A 413 -27.33 16.47 0.81
C ARG A 413 -28.81 16.41 1.24
N PRO A 414 -29.29 15.34 1.91
CA PRO A 414 -30.69 15.26 2.36
C PRO A 414 -31.09 16.30 3.42
N ILE A 415 -30.14 17.05 3.99
CA ILE A 415 -30.46 18.22 4.85
C ILE A 415 -31.16 19.31 4.02
N GLY A 416 -30.86 19.41 2.72
CA GLY A 416 -31.44 20.39 1.81
C GLY A 416 -30.88 21.80 1.96
N GLY A 417 -31.60 22.78 1.42
CA GLY A 417 -31.17 24.18 1.41
C GLY A 417 -29.83 24.35 0.70
N ALA A 418 -28.89 25.04 1.36
CA ALA A 418 -27.55 25.29 0.83
C ALA A 418 -26.67 24.03 0.66
N LEU A 419 -27.08 22.89 1.24
CA LEU A 419 -26.33 21.63 1.17
C LEU A 419 -26.85 20.67 0.10
N ALA A 420 -27.93 21.02 -0.61
CA ALA A 420 -28.52 20.16 -1.63
C ALA A 420 -27.53 19.79 -2.76
N ASN A 421 -26.54 20.67 -3.02
CA ASN A 421 -25.50 20.53 -4.03
C ASN A 421 -24.12 20.17 -3.46
N ALA A 422 -24.04 19.66 -2.22
CA ALA A 422 -22.77 19.42 -1.54
C ALA A 422 -21.93 18.27 -2.13
N SER A 423 -22.50 17.41 -2.97
CA SER A 423 -21.81 16.30 -3.63
C SER A 423 -22.48 15.98 -4.96
N LEU A 424 -21.72 15.38 -5.88
CA LEU A 424 -22.26 14.81 -7.13
C LEU A 424 -22.99 13.48 -6.89
N LEU A 425 -22.66 12.78 -5.80
CA LEU A 425 -23.28 11.52 -5.41
C LEU A 425 -24.53 11.75 -4.57
N ASN A 426 -25.54 10.91 -4.75
CA ASN A 426 -26.78 10.97 -3.96
C ASN A 426 -26.65 10.07 -2.73
N GLY A 427 -26.83 10.63 -1.54
CA GLY A 427 -26.95 9.88 -0.30
C GLY A 427 -28.42 9.66 0.08
N VAL A 428 -28.77 8.45 0.53
CA VAL A 428 -30.10 8.13 1.05
C VAL A 428 -29.99 7.84 2.54
N PRO A 429 -30.78 8.48 3.42
CA PRO A 429 -30.74 8.24 4.86
C PRO A 429 -30.88 6.75 5.22
N GLY A 430 -29.97 6.25 6.06
CA GLY A 430 -29.94 4.88 6.55
C GLY A 430 -29.52 3.82 5.53
N GLN A 431 -29.15 4.20 4.31
CA GLN A 431 -28.67 3.28 3.29
C GLN A 431 -27.16 3.36 3.08
N ASP A 432 -26.59 2.28 2.59
CA ASP A 432 -25.21 2.23 2.16
C ASP A 432 -25.04 2.95 0.82
N LEU A 433 -23.97 3.72 0.74
CA LEU A 433 -23.39 4.23 -0.48
C LEU A 433 -22.09 3.45 -0.73
N HIS A 434 -22.18 2.42 -1.58
CA HIS A 434 -21.02 1.67 -2.05
C HIS A 434 -20.05 2.62 -2.76
N GLY A 435 -18.79 2.60 -2.32
CA GLY A 435 -17.76 3.55 -2.71
C GLY A 435 -17.03 3.18 -3.99
N TYR A 436 -17.57 2.27 -4.81
CA TYR A 436 -16.96 1.90 -6.07
C TYR A 436 -17.98 1.80 -7.19
N ARG A 437 -17.49 1.93 -8.43
CA ARG A 437 -18.21 1.47 -9.62
C ARG A 437 -17.32 0.51 -10.40
N ARG A 438 -17.93 -0.50 -11.01
CA ARG A 438 -17.18 -1.44 -11.86
C ARG A 438 -16.88 -0.79 -13.20
N LYS A 439 -15.63 -0.89 -13.63
CA LYS A 439 -15.12 -0.36 -14.89
C LYS A 439 -14.30 -1.41 -15.62
N GLU A 440 -14.17 -1.18 -16.92
CA GLU A 440 -13.21 -1.92 -17.73
C GLU A 440 -11.84 -1.29 -17.52
N ILE A 441 -10.82 -2.10 -17.24
CA ILE A 441 -9.43 -1.63 -17.09
C ILE A 441 -8.54 -2.48 -17.99
N THR A 442 -7.81 -1.81 -18.88
CA THR A 442 -6.75 -2.41 -19.68
C THR A 442 -5.41 -1.85 -19.21
N GLN A 443 -4.46 -2.71 -18.85
CA GLN A 443 -3.10 -2.31 -18.52
C GLN A 443 -2.11 -3.01 -19.42
N PHE A 444 -1.26 -2.24 -20.07
CA PHE A 444 -0.12 -2.73 -20.84
C PHE A 444 1.17 -2.31 -20.15
N GLN A 445 2.15 -3.21 -20.09
CA GLN A 445 3.48 -2.90 -19.61
C GLN A 445 4.55 -3.71 -20.30
N THR A 446 5.74 -3.14 -20.40
CA THR A 446 6.88 -3.78 -21.06
C THR A 446 8.19 -3.41 -20.38
N THR A 447 9.03 -4.40 -20.17
CA THR A 447 10.34 -4.28 -19.53
C THR A 447 11.44 -4.60 -20.53
N LEU A 448 12.50 -3.80 -20.51
CA LEU A 448 13.75 -4.09 -21.19
C LEU A 448 14.87 -4.18 -20.15
N THR A 449 15.62 -5.27 -20.19
CA THR A 449 16.84 -5.45 -19.39
C THR A 449 18.03 -5.60 -20.32
N HIS A 450 19.05 -4.78 -20.13
CA HIS A 450 20.28 -4.84 -20.90
C HIS A 450 21.49 -4.80 -19.98
N PHE A 451 22.56 -5.44 -20.43
CA PHE A 451 23.82 -5.54 -19.70
C PHE A 451 24.93 -4.93 -20.52
N PHE A 452 25.69 -4.03 -19.89
CA PHE A 452 26.89 -3.47 -20.48
C PHE A 452 28.10 -3.92 -19.66
N ASP A 453 29.02 -4.62 -20.30
CA ASP A 453 30.22 -5.11 -19.63
C ASP A 453 31.32 -4.04 -19.62
N GLN A 454 32.13 -4.04 -18.56
CA GLN A 454 33.34 -3.21 -18.43
C GLN A 454 33.09 -1.69 -18.58
N VAL A 455 32.03 -1.17 -17.97
CA VAL A 455 31.66 0.25 -18.04
C VAL A 455 32.03 0.97 -16.75
N MET A 456 32.68 2.13 -16.85
CA MET A 456 33.05 2.99 -15.71
C MET A 456 33.87 2.26 -14.61
N GLY A 457 34.67 1.26 -15.02
CA GLY A 457 35.45 0.42 -14.10
C GLY A 457 34.66 -0.67 -13.39
N ALA A 458 33.33 -0.72 -13.56
CA ALA A 458 32.52 -1.84 -13.10
C ALA A 458 32.71 -3.04 -14.02
N SER A 459 32.62 -4.25 -13.48
CA SER A 459 32.61 -5.46 -14.30
C SER A 459 31.37 -5.52 -15.20
N ARG A 460 30.24 -5.01 -14.70
CA ARG A 460 28.95 -4.99 -15.39
C ARG A 460 28.12 -3.79 -14.94
N MET A 461 27.35 -3.24 -15.87
CA MET A 461 26.28 -2.29 -15.60
C MET A 461 24.98 -2.88 -16.13
N THR A 462 24.03 -3.11 -15.24
CA THR A 462 22.68 -3.60 -15.57
C THR A 462 21.73 -2.42 -15.65
N VAL A 463 21.01 -2.31 -16.76
CA VAL A 463 19.95 -1.32 -16.96
C VAL A 463 18.64 -2.05 -17.15
N VAL A 464 17.67 -1.77 -16.28
CA VAL A 464 16.29 -2.26 -16.37
C VAL A 464 15.38 -1.06 -16.54
N GLY A 465 14.54 -1.05 -17.57
CA GLY A 465 13.53 -0.02 -17.79
C GLY A 465 12.17 -0.66 -18.03
N GLU A 466 11.12 -0.10 -17.42
CA GLU A 466 9.74 -0.54 -17.63
C GLU A 466 8.85 0.66 -17.94
N VAL A 467 7.98 0.51 -18.93
CA VAL A 467 6.93 1.48 -19.27
C VAL A 467 5.58 0.81 -19.03
N GLY A 468 4.66 1.52 -18.39
CA GLY A 468 3.30 1.04 -18.14
C GLY A 468 2.25 2.07 -18.53
N VAL A 469 1.12 1.57 -19.04
CA VAL A 469 -0.06 2.35 -19.42
C VAL A 469 -1.28 1.67 -18.82
N THR A 470 -2.14 2.45 -18.17
CA THR A 470 -3.45 2.00 -17.67
C THR A 470 -4.55 2.81 -18.33
N HIS A 471 -5.52 2.12 -18.93
CA HIS A 471 -6.69 2.70 -19.56
C HIS A 471 -7.97 2.21 -18.86
N VAL A 472 -8.85 3.14 -18.50
CA VAL A 472 -10.14 2.88 -17.86
C VAL A 472 -11.26 3.16 -18.86
N GLY A 473 -11.92 2.10 -19.32
CA GLY A 473 -13.07 2.15 -20.21
C GLY A 473 -14.34 2.57 -19.49
N GLY A 474 -15.16 3.39 -20.16
CA GLY A 474 -16.46 3.83 -19.64
C GLY A 474 -16.37 4.72 -18.40
N LEU A 475 -15.26 5.44 -18.21
CA LEU A 475 -15.11 6.43 -17.15
C LEU A 475 -16.04 7.63 -17.40
N GLU A 476 -16.90 7.94 -16.43
CA GLU A 476 -17.81 9.08 -16.50
C GLU A 476 -17.05 10.42 -16.46
N SER A 477 -17.73 11.48 -16.91
CA SER A 477 -17.21 12.84 -16.77
C SER A 477 -17.06 13.21 -15.29
N ALA A 478 -15.98 13.92 -14.96
CA ALA A 478 -15.72 14.43 -13.60
C ALA A 478 -16.81 15.42 -13.10
N HIS A 479 -17.68 15.92 -13.98
CA HIS A 479 -18.83 16.75 -13.60
C HIS A 479 -20.04 15.94 -13.12
N GLU A 480 -20.07 14.63 -13.43
CA GLU A 480 -21.15 13.73 -13.02
C GLU A 480 -20.73 12.86 -11.86
N VAL A 481 -19.53 12.29 -11.93
CA VAL A 481 -18.98 11.36 -10.93
C VAL A 481 -17.46 11.46 -10.93
N ARG A 482 -16.85 11.40 -9.74
CA ARG A 482 -15.40 11.51 -9.57
C ARG A 482 -14.85 10.31 -8.83
N TYR A 483 -13.61 9.97 -9.16
CA TYR A 483 -12.92 8.78 -8.70
C TYR A 483 -11.53 9.14 -8.17
N GLY A 484 -11.12 8.47 -7.10
CA GLY A 484 -9.84 8.73 -6.43
C GLY A 484 -9.74 10.15 -5.86
N ARG A 485 -8.52 10.69 -5.86
CA ARG A 485 -8.08 11.95 -5.23
C ARG A 485 -8.15 11.96 -3.71
N ASP A 486 -7.01 12.24 -3.08
CA ASP A 486 -6.91 12.31 -1.63
C ASP A 486 -7.81 13.42 -1.05
N PRO A 487 -8.55 13.16 0.04
CA PRO A 487 -9.44 14.14 0.66
C PRO A 487 -8.72 15.39 1.20
N VAL A 488 -7.40 15.36 1.39
CA VAL A 488 -6.61 16.54 1.81
C VAL A 488 -6.73 17.71 0.82
N TYR A 489 -7.04 17.42 -0.46
CA TYR A 489 -7.27 18.43 -1.48
C TYR A 489 -8.72 18.94 -1.55
N GLY A 490 -9.61 18.40 -0.72
CA GLY A 490 -11.01 18.80 -0.64
C GLY A 490 -11.87 18.39 -1.84
N PRO A 491 -13.11 18.90 -1.92
CA PRO A 491 -14.02 18.65 -3.03
C PRO A 491 -13.54 19.34 -4.31
N GLY A 492 -13.98 18.83 -5.47
CA GLY A 492 -13.81 19.54 -6.74
C GLY A 492 -15.01 20.47 -7.01
N PRO A 493 -15.12 21.05 -8.22
CA PRO A 493 -16.21 21.93 -8.61
C PRO A 493 -17.57 21.29 -8.35
N LEU A 494 -18.52 22.07 -7.84
CA LEU A 494 -19.87 21.65 -7.54
C LEU A 494 -20.89 22.70 -8.01
N PRO A 495 -22.12 22.29 -8.38
CA PRO A 495 -23.15 23.24 -8.78
C PRO A 495 -23.30 24.35 -7.74
N ALA A 496 -23.36 25.61 -8.20
CA ALA A 496 -23.30 26.77 -7.33
C ALA A 496 -24.43 26.80 -6.27
N THR A 497 -24.10 27.33 -5.10
CA THR A 497 -25.05 27.64 -4.03
C THR A 497 -24.87 29.12 -3.66
N GLY A 498 -25.84 29.96 -4.03
CA GLY A 498 -25.57 31.40 -4.16
C GLY A 498 -24.67 31.68 -5.38
N GLY A 499 -24.20 32.92 -5.55
CA GLY A 499 -23.41 33.30 -6.73
C GLY A 499 -22.01 32.68 -6.85
N ALA A 500 -21.69 31.63 -6.10
CA ALA A 500 -20.38 30.97 -6.06
C ALA A 500 -20.50 29.44 -6.08
N ASP A 501 -19.46 28.78 -6.60
CA ASP A 501 -19.32 27.32 -6.62
C ASP A 501 -19.41 26.75 -5.20
N THR A 502 -20.20 25.68 -5.01
CA THR A 502 -20.43 25.08 -3.69
C THR A 502 -19.14 24.54 -3.07
N CYS A 503 -18.15 24.13 -3.87
CA CYS A 503 -16.81 23.76 -3.39
C CYS A 503 -16.19 24.86 -2.52
N GLN A 504 -16.29 26.12 -2.94
CA GLN A 504 -15.72 27.25 -2.20
C GLN A 504 -16.45 27.46 -0.88
N ALA A 505 -17.78 27.29 -0.86
CA ALA A 505 -18.59 27.40 0.34
C ALA A 505 -18.25 26.28 1.36
N LEU A 506 -18.09 25.05 0.89
CA LEU A 506 -17.67 23.92 1.74
C LEU A 506 -16.26 24.15 2.30
N ASN A 507 -15.31 24.56 1.46
CA ASN A 507 -13.94 24.85 1.89
C ASN A 507 -13.90 26.00 2.90
N ALA A 508 -14.67 27.07 2.66
CA ALA A 508 -14.80 28.19 3.60
C ALA A 508 -15.33 27.71 4.96
N SER A 509 -16.32 26.80 4.96
CA SER A 509 -16.85 26.22 6.18
C SER A 509 -15.82 25.38 6.92
N THR A 510 -15.07 24.52 6.22
CA THR A 510 -14.01 23.70 6.82
C THR A 510 -12.91 24.58 7.44
N ILE A 511 -12.44 25.58 6.70
CA ILE A 511 -11.39 26.51 7.17
C ILE A 511 -11.89 27.33 8.37
N ALA A 512 -13.13 27.84 8.33
CA ALA A 512 -13.71 28.56 9.47
C ALA A 512 -13.90 27.64 10.69
N GLY A 513 -14.23 26.36 10.46
CA GLY A 513 -14.35 25.33 11.48
C GLY A 513 -13.06 24.98 12.19
N ALA A 514 -11.89 25.25 11.58
CA ALA A 514 -10.57 25.10 12.20
C ALA A 514 -10.23 26.26 13.17
N GLY A 515 -10.77 27.46 12.92
CA GLY A 515 -10.68 28.61 13.82
C GLY A 515 -9.97 29.82 13.24
N ALA A 516 -9.91 30.89 14.04
CA ALA A 516 -9.28 32.14 13.64
C ALA A 516 -7.77 31.91 13.35
N GLY A 517 -7.29 32.43 12.22
CA GLY A 517 -5.90 32.26 11.78
C GLY A 517 -5.63 31.00 10.95
N ALA A 518 -6.65 30.16 10.71
CA ALA A 518 -6.52 29.04 9.77
C ALA A 518 -6.16 29.53 8.36
N SER A 519 -5.36 28.74 7.65
CA SER A 519 -4.89 29.13 6.32
C SER A 519 -6.03 29.09 5.29
N THR A 520 -6.15 30.15 4.50
CA THR A 520 -7.11 30.24 3.37
C THR A 520 -6.50 29.84 2.03
N ALA A 521 -5.26 29.35 2.02
CA ALA A 521 -4.49 29.09 0.78
C ALA A 521 -5.17 28.09 -0.17
N ASN A 522 -5.93 27.13 0.36
CA ASN A 522 -6.64 26.10 -0.41
C ASN A 522 -8.14 26.35 -0.54
N LEU A 523 -8.63 27.55 -0.20
CA LEU A 523 -10.06 27.89 -0.31
C LEU A 523 -10.62 27.61 -1.72
N ASN A 524 -9.91 28.06 -2.76
CA ASN A 524 -10.32 27.91 -4.16
C ASN A 524 -9.32 27.13 -5.01
N ARG A 525 -8.10 26.89 -4.51
CA ARG A 525 -6.97 26.39 -5.30
C ARG A 525 -7.22 25.00 -5.92
N LYS A 526 -7.99 24.16 -5.23
CA LYS A 526 -8.25 22.75 -5.61
C LYS A 526 -9.71 22.48 -5.97
N CYS A 527 -10.51 23.55 -6.10
CA CYS A 527 -11.85 23.51 -6.71
C CYS A 527 -11.72 23.42 -8.23
N GLU A 528 -11.10 22.34 -8.71
CA GLU A 528 -10.88 22.02 -10.12
C GLU A 528 -11.05 20.51 -10.35
N ASN A 529 -11.17 20.09 -11.61
CA ASN A 529 -11.38 18.70 -12.00
C ASN A 529 -10.08 17.89 -12.16
N ASP A 530 -8.94 18.45 -11.74
CA ASP A 530 -7.66 17.76 -11.76
C ASP A 530 -7.49 16.85 -10.53
N GLY A 531 -6.57 15.89 -10.61
CA GLY A 531 -6.22 14.98 -9.50
C GLY A 531 -7.14 13.77 -9.33
N TYR A 532 -8.23 13.71 -10.09
CA TYR A 532 -9.12 12.55 -10.16
C TYR A 532 -8.65 11.56 -11.21
N THR A 533 -9.08 10.30 -11.09
CA THR A 533 -8.78 9.25 -12.07
C THR A 533 -9.09 9.72 -13.49
N THR A 534 -8.15 9.50 -14.40
CA THR A 534 -8.30 9.82 -15.83
C THR A 534 -8.53 8.54 -16.64
N SER A 535 -9.05 8.70 -17.86
CA SER A 535 -9.31 7.57 -18.76
C SER A 535 -8.02 6.86 -19.17
N THR A 536 -6.91 7.58 -19.31
CA THR A 536 -5.59 7.00 -19.56
C THR A 536 -4.58 7.60 -18.60
N SER A 537 -3.70 6.78 -18.05
CA SER A 537 -2.56 7.19 -17.25
C SER A 537 -1.34 6.35 -17.63
N TRP A 538 -0.14 6.93 -17.58
CA TRP A 538 1.08 6.21 -17.92
C TRP A 538 2.32 6.80 -17.25
N GLY A 539 3.35 5.96 -17.15
CA GLY A 539 4.63 6.34 -16.59
C GLY A 539 5.70 5.30 -16.90
N TYR A 540 6.90 5.56 -16.39
CA TYR A 540 8.03 4.64 -16.53
C TYR A 540 8.84 4.56 -15.25
N ARG A 541 9.56 3.44 -15.12
CA ARG A 541 10.49 3.12 -14.05
C ARG A 541 11.81 2.70 -14.69
N ALA A 542 12.91 3.07 -14.06
CA ALA A 542 14.23 2.62 -14.50
C ALA A 542 15.11 2.33 -13.29
N ARG A 543 15.95 1.30 -13.39
CA ARG A 543 16.98 0.99 -12.41
C ARG A 543 18.29 0.71 -13.13
N VAL A 544 19.37 1.30 -12.62
CA VAL A 544 20.73 1.06 -13.07
C VAL A 544 21.55 0.57 -11.90
N ILE A 545 22.30 -0.51 -12.09
CA ILE A 545 23.15 -1.14 -11.08
C ILE A 545 24.52 -1.36 -11.68
N TRP A 546 25.58 -0.95 -10.96
CA TRP A 546 26.96 -1.25 -11.35
C TRP A 546 27.54 -2.31 -10.41
N ASP A 547 28.17 -3.34 -10.96
CA ASP A 547 28.81 -4.40 -10.18
C ASP A 547 30.34 -4.21 -10.15
N TYR A 548 30.87 -3.77 -9.01
CA TYR A 548 32.31 -3.71 -8.76
C TYR A 548 32.71 -4.86 -7.83
N ASN A 549 33.46 -5.81 -8.37
CA ASN A 549 33.90 -6.99 -7.64
C ASN A 549 35.24 -6.74 -6.92
N ASP A 550 35.38 -7.30 -5.72
CA ASP A 550 36.61 -7.26 -4.91
C ASP A 550 37.22 -5.85 -4.81
N VAL A 551 36.41 -4.86 -4.44
CA VAL A 551 36.85 -3.47 -4.34
C VAL A 551 37.86 -3.29 -3.20
N PHE A 552 37.61 -3.95 -2.07
CA PHE A 552 38.57 -4.06 -0.99
C PHE A 552 38.30 -5.32 -0.16
N ALA A 553 39.35 -6.08 0.14
CA ALA A 553 39.31 -7.21 1.06
C ALA A 553 38.18 -8.24 0.76
N GLY A 554 37.83 -8.49 -0.51
CA GLY A 554 36.76 -9.40 -0.90
C GLY A 554 35.35 -8.81 -0.86
N VAL A 555 35.19 -7.51 -0.59
CA VAL A 555 33.89 -6.82 -0.59
C VAL A 555 33.53 -6.39 -2.02
N ASN A 556 32.36 -6.83 -2.47
CA ASN A 556 31.74 -6.36 -3.70
C ASN A 556 30.89 -5.12 -3.40
N LEU A 557 30.95 -4.10 -4.26
CA LEU A 557 30.12 -2.91 -4.16
C LEU A 557 29.18 -2.81 -5.35
N LYS A 558 27.92 -2.49 -5.07
CA LYS A 558 26.86 -2.31 -6.06
C LYS A 558 26.19 -0.93 -5.94
N PRO A 559 26.85 0.15 -6.41
CA PRO A 559 26.16 1.42 -6.58
C PRO A 559 24.93 1.24 -7.47
N ASN A 560 23.83 1.90 -7.13
CA ASN A 560 22.61 1.81 -7.91
C ASN A 560 21.80 3.10 -7.89
N VAL A 561 21.05 3.29 -8.97
CA VAL A 561 20.12 4.40 -9.15
C VAL A 561 18.77 3.84 -9.56
N ALA A 562 17.71 4.21 -8.86
CA ALA A 562 16.34 3.95 -9.28
C ALA A 562 15.63 5.27 -9.58
N TRP A 563 14.84 5.28 -10.64
CA TRP A 563 14.10 6.44 -11.12
C TRP A 563 12.65 6.04 -11.40
N SER A 564 11.72 6.91 -11.00
CA SER A 564 10.31 6.78 -11.34
C SER A 564 9.75 8.10 -11.81
N HIS A 565 8.96 8.08 -12.88
CA HIS A 565 8.20 9.24 -13.35
C HIS A 565 6.81 8.82 -13.82
N ASP A 566 5.81 9.39 -13.19
CA ASP A 566 4.40 9.27 -13.56
C ASP A 566 4.08 10.43 -14.50
N VAL A 567 4.01 10.15 -15.80
CA VAL A 567 4.11 11.20 -16.82
C VAL A 567 2.80 11.95 -17.00
N SER A 568 1.69 11.22 -17.14
CA SER A 568 0.37 11.84 -17.31
C SER A 568 -0.75 10.95 -16.81
N GLY A 569 -1.82 11.59 -16.37
CA GLY A 569 -3.02 10.96 -15.87
C GLY A 569 -2.91 10.46 -14.43
N TYR A 570 -4.05 10.01 -13.90
CA TYR A 570 -4.18 9.47 -12.55
C TYR A 570 -4.82 8.09 -12.66
N SER A 571 -4.13 7.05 -12.18
CA SER A 571 -4.62 5.69 -12.21
C SER A 571 -5.83 5.49 -11.28
N PRO A 572 -6.71 4.52 -11.58
CA PRO A 572 -7.81 4.17 -10.69
C PRO A 572 -7.26 3.61 -9.36
N GLY A 573 -7.78 4.11 -8.24
CA GLY A 573 -7.51 3.57 -6.92
C GLY A 573 -8.53 2.50 -6.50
N PRO A 574 -8.24 1.74 -5.42
CA PRO A 574 -7.05 1.82 -4.57
C PRO A 574 -5.85 1.08 -5.20
N GLY A 575 -4.62 1.53 -4.90
CA GLY A 575 -3.39 0.94 -5.45
C GLY A 575 -3.03 1.39 -6.88
N GLY A 576 -3.42 2.61 -7.27
CA GLY A 576 -3.11 3.16 -8.59
C GLY A 576 -1.60 3.37 -8.81
N ASN A 577 -1.13 3.07 -10.03
CA ASN A 577 0.30 3.12 -10.37
C ASN A 577 0.83 4.53 -10.63
N PHE A 578 0.02 5.40 -11.24
CA PHE A 578 0.47 6.69 -11.78
C PHE A 578 -0.32 7.87 -11.19
N GLU A 579 0.41 8.89 -10.75
CA GLU A 579 -0.12 10.22 -10.41
C GLU A 579 0.62 11.30 -11.19
N GLU A 580 -0.07 12.04 -12.04
CA GLU A 580 0.54 12.97 -13.00
C GLU A 580 1.61 13.90 -12.41
N GLY A 581 2.79 13.85 -13.01
CA GLY A 581 3.95 14.66 -12.70
C GLY A 581 4.77 14.17 -11.51
N ARG A 582 4.32 13.15 -10.76
CA ARG A 582 5.05 12.62 -9.60
C ARG A 582 6.36 11.96 -10.04
N LYS A 583 7.45 12.30 -9.35
CA LYS A 583 8.78 11.72 -9.58
C LYS A 583 9.39 11.24 -8.28
N ALA A 584 10.27 10.26 -8.41
CA ALA A 584 11.17 9.86 -7.34
C ALA A 584 12.51 9.41 -7.90
N ILE A 585 13.56 9.65 -7.13
CA ILE A 585 14.90 9.14 -7.38
C ILE A 585 15.45 8.51 -6.11
N SER A 586 16.04 7.32 -6.24
CA SER A 586 16.77 6.66 -5.17
C SER A 586 18.21 6.42 -5.59
N LEU A 587 19.14 6.81 -4.72
CA LEU A 587 20.57 6.55 -4.87
C LEU A 587 20.97 5.55 -3.79
N GLY A 588 21.54 4.42 -4.19
CA GLY A 588 21.91 3.32 -3.31
C GLY A 588 23.37 2.91 -3.46
N LEU A 589 23.92 2.38 -2.38
CA LEU A 589 25.18 1.65 -2.36
C LEU A 589 24.97 0.39 -1.53
N ASP A 590 25.00 -0.75 -2.21
CA ASP A 590 24.98 -2.06 -1.56
C ASP A 590 26.42 -2.61 -1.48
N ALA A 591 26.74 -3.28 -0.39
CA ALA A 591 28.01 -3.96 -0.18
C ALA A 591 27.73 -5.42 0.22
N GLU A 592 28.49 -6.34 -0.34
CA GLU A 592 28.34 -7.78 -0.12
C GLU A 592 29.70 -8.41 0.14
N TYR A 593 29.80 -9.20 1.21
CA TYR A 593 31.02 -9.92 1.58
C TYR A 593 30.74 -11.43 1.69
N GLN A 594 31.42 -12.21 0.86
CA GLN A 594 31.31 -13.68 0.81
C GLN A 594 29.87 -14.22 0.66
N ASN A 595 28.97 -13.45 0.03
CA ASN A 595 27.53 -13.75 -0.07
C ASN A 595 26.82 -13.99 1.29
N THR A 596 27.50 -13.69 2.39
CA THR A 596 27.06 -13.99 3.75
C THR A 596 26.64 -12.69 4.43
N TYR A 597 27.47 -11.65 4.35
CA TYR A 597 27.20 -10.36 5.00
C TYR A 597 26.82 -9.31 3.96
N THR A 598 25.75 -8.59 4.22
CA THR A 598 25.27 -7.51 3.36
C THR A 598 25.18 -6.20 4.14
N ALA A 599 25.43 -5.09 3.45
CA ALA A 599 25.13 -3.76 3.93
C ALA A 599 24.49 -2.94 2.81
N SER A 600 23.49 -2.14 3.12
CA SER A 600 22.81 -1.29 2.14
C SER A 600 22.59 0.09 2.72
N LEU A 601 23.02 1.12 1.99
CA LEU A 601 22.75 2.53 2.28
C LEU A 601 22.01 3.12 1.08
N SER A 602 20.86 3.75 1.31
CA SER A 602 20.12 4.43 0.26
C SER A 602 19.54 5.77 0.71
N TYR A 603 19.38 6.67 -0.25
CA TYR A 603 18.66 7.93 -0.12
C TYR A 603 17.59 8.02 -1.20
N THR A 604 16.34 8.22 -0.80
CA THR A 604 15.20 8.41 -1.71
C THR A 604 14.65 9.82 -1.57
N ASN A 605 14.45 10.48 -2.70
CA ASN A 605 13.80 11.78 -2.79
C ASN A 605 12.56 11.72 -3.70
N PHE A 606 11.45 12.23 -3.21
CA PHE A 606 10.18 12.41 -3.91
C PHE A 606 9.99 13.88 -4.26
N PHE A 607 9.54 14.17 -5.49
CA PHE A 607 9.36 15.54 -5.93
C PHE A 607 8.36 15.64 -7.10
N ASP A 608 7.92 16.86 -7.37
CA ASP A 608 6.86 17.18 -8.34
C ASP A 608 5.53 16.44 -8.05
N GLY A 609 4.55 16.58 -8.95
CA GLY A 609 3.20 16.04 -8.77
C GLY A 609 2.28 17.02 -8.04
N LYS A 610 1.21 17.48 -8.70
CA LYS A 610 0.30 18.51 -8.14
C LYS A 610 -0.59 17.96 -7.02
N TYR A 611 -0.83 16.66 -7.03
CA TYR A 611 -1.75 15.93 -6.16
C TYR A 611 -1.09 14.75 -5.44
N THR A 612 0.25 14.74 -5.37
CA THR A 612 0.99 13.71 -4.64
C THR A 612 0.92 13.93 -3.12
N THR A 613 0.78 12.85 -2.37
CA THR A 613 0.79 12.86 -0.90
C THR A 613 2.13 12.41 -0.32
N VAL A 614 3.15 12.22 -1.15
CA VAL A 614 4.47 11.71 -0.72
C VAL A 614 5.63 12.68 -0.93
N ASP A 615 5.37 13.94 -1.29
CA ASP A 615 6.44 14.93 -1.57
C ASP A 615 7.25 15.36 -0.34
N ASP A 616 6.83 15.01 0.88
CA ASP A 616 7.57 15.19 2.12
C ASP A 616 8.10 13.90 2.73
N ARG A 617 8.16 12.83 1.94
CA ARG A 617 8.55 11.48 2.39
C ARG A 617 9.99 11.12 2.06
N ASP A 618 10.84 12.10 1.81
CA ASP A 618 12.28 11.84 1.58
C ASP A 618 12.91 11.16 2.78
N PHE A 619 13.77 10.17 2.52
CA PHE A 619 14.41 9.41 3.58
C PHE A 619 15.79 8.85 3.21
N VAL A 620 16.57 8.58 4.25
CA VAL A 620 17.76 7.72 4.21
C VAL A 620 17.43 6.40 4.88
N ALA A 621 17.87 5.27 4.31
CA ALA A 621 17.80 3.96 4.94
C ALA A 621 19.19 3.31 5.00
N LEU A 622 19.49 2.67 6.13
CA LEU A 622 20.69 1.87 6.34
C LEU A 622 20.29 0.51 6.88
N SER A 623 20.84 -0.57 6.31
CA SER A 623 20.62 -1.93 6.81
C SER A 623 21.87 -2.79 6.71
N PHE A 624 21.96 -3.77 7.60
CA PHE A 624 22.98 -4.81 7.63
C PHE A 624 22.29 -6.16 7.74
N GLY A 625 22.70 -7.11 6.91
CA GLY A 625 22.16 -8.46 6.88
C GLY A 625 23.23 -9.52 7.04
N VAL A 626 22.80 -10.69 7.51
CA VAL A 626 23.57 -11.93 7.47
C VAL A 626 22.67 -13.05 6.97
N ASN A 627 23.13 -13.76 5.95
CA ASN A 627 22.49 -14.94 5.40
C ASN A 627 23.32 -16.16 5.79
N PHE A 628 22.64 -17.23 6.18
CA PHE A 628 23.27 -18.52 6.42
C PHE A 628 22.38 -19.66 6.06
#